data_AF-A0A2S9G063-F1
#
_entry.id   AF-A0A2S9G063-F1
#
_cell.length_a   1.000
_cell.length_b   1.000
_cell.length_c   1.000
_cell.angle_alpha   90.00
_cell.angle_beta   90.00
_cell.angle_gamma   90.00
#
_symmetry.space_group_name_H-M   'P 1'
#
loop_
_entity.id
_entity.type
_entity.pdbx_description
1 polymer ?
#
loop_
_entity_poly.entity_id
_entity_poly.type
_entity_poly.pdbx_seq_one_letter_code
_entity_poly.pdbx_strand_id
1 'polypeptide(L)'
;CAMLETAERIAGEERAPAPALHKLTVAALRAVADGTRPRELVLDAYLLRAMGVGGWAPALTECARCAAPGPHRAFHVAAGGSVCV
;
A
#
# COMPACT_ATOMS: atom_id res chain seq x y z
N CYS A 1 13.86 9.05 1.90
CA CYS A 1 13.43 8.25 0.73
C CYS A 1 11.91 8.07 0.79
N ALA A 2 11.24 7.79 -0.34
CA ALA A 2 9.78 7.73 -0.41
C ALA A 2 9.11 6.76 0.59
N MET A 3 9.77 5.64 0.92
CA MET A 3 9.27 4.68 1.92
C MET A 3 9.21 5.28 3.32
N LEU A 4 10.29 5.95 3.76
CA LEU A 4 10.35 6.57 5.09
C LEU A 4 9.40 7.76 5.21
N GLU A 5 9.31 8.58 4.15
CA GLU A 5 8.35 9.69 4.09
C GLU A 5 6.90 9.20 4.16
N THR A 6 6.59 8.08 3.49
CA THR A 6 5.27 7.44 3.60
C THR A 6 5.05 6.87 5.01
N ALA A 7 6.05 6.21 5.60
CA ALA A 7 5.95 5.71 6.97
C ALA A 7 5.61 6.82 7.95
N GLU A 8 6.28 7.96 7.83
CA GLU A 8 6.03 9.15 8.65
C GLU A 8 4.59 9.66 8.48
N ARG A 9 4.10 9.79 7.24
CA ARG A 9 2.72 10.22 6.99
C ARG A 9 1.65 9.24 7.46
N ILE A 10 1.93 7.93 7.47
CA ILE A 10 0.98 6.90 7.88
C ILE A 10 1.01 6.63 9.39
N ALA A 11 2.12 6.92 10.08
CA ALA A 11 2.31 6.58 11.50
C ALA A 11 1.28 7.20 12.46
N GLY A 12 0.48 8.17 12.00
CA GLY A 12 -0.63 8.72 12.77
C GLY A 12 -0.15 9.67 13.85
N GLU A 13 -0.74 9.58 15.04
CA GLU A 13 -0.47 10.48 16.16
C GLU A 13 0.91 10.23 16.79
N GLU A 14 1.56 11.32 17.20
CA GLU A 14 2.83 11.22 17.91
C GLU A 14 2.66 10.41 19.21
N ARG A 15 3.59 9.49 19.47
CA ARG A 15 3.58 8.54 20.61
C ARG A 15 2.49 7.46 20.55
N ALA A 16 1.76 7.33 19.45
CA ALA A 16 0.96 6.13 19.16
C ALA A 16 1.85 5.08 18.45
N PRO A 17 2.14 3.92 19.07
CA PRO A 17 2.98 2.91 18.42
C PRO A 17 2.29 2.31 17.19
N ALA A 18 2.98 2.31 16.04
CA ALA A 18 2.55 1.67 14.80
C ALA A 18 3.42 0.43 14.45
N PRO A 19 3.39 -0.65 15.26
CA PRO A 19 4.32 -1.78 15.12
C PRO A 19 4.18 -2.53 13.79
N ALA A 20 2.98 -2.59 13.21
CA ALA A 20 2.76 -3.18 11.89
C ALA A 20 3.46 -2.38 10.78
N LEU A 21 3.31 -1.06 10.78
CA LEU A 21 3.97 -0.15 9.84
C LEU A 21 5.49 -0.20 10.00
N HIS A 22 5.98 -0.22 11.24
CA HIS A 22 7.40 -0.33 11.52
C HIS A 22 8.00 -1.63 10.93
N LYS A 23 7.39 -2.79 11.22
CA LYS A 23 7.84 -4.08 10.68
C LYS A 23 7.80 -4.10 9.15
N LEU A 24 6.73 -3.57 8.55
CA LEU A 24 6.60 -3.45 7.10
C LEU A 24 7.73 -2.60 6.49
N THR A 25 8.03 -1.46 7.10
CA THR A 25 9.07 -0.53 6.63
C THR A 25 10.46 -1.15 6.73
N VAL A 26 10.78 -1.83 7.83
CA VAL A 26 12.05 -2.57 7.97
C VAL A 26 12.18 -3.66 6.92
N ALA A 27 11.12 -4.44 6.66
CA ALA A 27 11.13 -5.48 5.65
C ALA A 27 11.32 -4.92 4.24
N ALA A 28 10.70 -3.78 3.92
CA ALA A 28 10.86 -3.12 2.63
C ALA A 28 12.30 -2.61 2.42
N LEU A 29 12.90 -1.97 3.43
CA LEU A 29 14.29 -1.51 3.36
C LEU A 29 15.29 -2.66 3.18
N ARG A 30 15.06 -3.80 3.86
CA ARG A 30 15.83 -5.03 3.64
C ARG A 30 15.70 -5.52 2.20
N ALA A 31 14.48 -5.60 1.67
CA ALA A 31 14.25 -6.02 0.30
C ALA A 31 14.91 -5.10 -0.74
N VAL A 32 14.98 -3.79 -0.48
CA VAL A 32 15.73 -2.85 -1.32
C VAL A 32 17.24 -3.12 -1.23
N ALA A 33 17.76 -3.36 -0.03
CA ALA A 33 19.18 -3.66 0.17
C ALA A 33 19.60 -4.99 -0.47
N ASP A 34 18.75 -6.01 -0.42
CA ASP A 34 19.00 -7.34 -1.00
C ASP A 34 19.11 -7.29 -2.54
N GLY A 35 18.47 -6.31 -3.20
CA GLY A 35 18.57 -6.11 -4.64
C GLY A 35 17.96 -7.23 -5.52
N THR A 36 17.22 -8.16 -4.93
CA THR A 36 16.63 -9.32 -5.64
C THR A 36 15.40 -8.99 -6.48
N ARG A 37 14.79 -7.82 -6.26
CA ARG A 37 13.62 -7.31 -7.00
C ARG A 37 13.87 -5.88 -7.46
N PRO A 38 13.26 -5.45 -8.58
CA PRO A 38 13.28 -4.05 -9.00
C PRO A 38 12.79 -3.14 -7.86
N ARG A 39 13.52 -2.05 -7.60
CA ARG A 39 13.26 -1.15 -6.47
C ARG A 39 11.87 -0.51 -6.55
N GLU A 40 11.41 -0.21 -7.75
CA GLU A 40 10.08 0.33 -8.03
C GLU A 40 8.98 -0.63 -7.57
N LEU A 41 9.11 -1.94 -7.84
CA LEU A 41 8.13 -2.94 -7.40
C LEU A 41 8.12 -3.12 -5.88
N VAL A 42 9.27 -2.96 -5.21
CA VAL A 42 9.33 -2.97 -3.74
C VAL A 42 8.63 -1.73 -3.18
N LEU A 43 8.83 -0.57 -3.79
CA LEU A 43 8.14 0.67 -3.40
C LEU A 43 6.63 0.55 -3.60
N ASP A 44 6.16 0.10 -4.75
CA ASP A 44 4.72 -0.04 -5.03
C ASP A 44 4.06 -1.01 -4.04
N ALA A 45 4.69 -2.17 -3.80
CA ALA A 45 4.21 -3.14 -2.83
C ALA A 45 4.18 -2.56 -1.40
N TYR A 46 5.17 -1.75 -1.04
CA TYR A 46 5.22 -1.07 0.25
C TYR A 46 4.08 -0.06 0.39
N LEU A 47 3.84 0.79 -0.61
CA LEU A 47 2.78 1.80 -0.59
C LEU A 47 1.40 1.16 -0.42
N LEU A 48 1.10 0.12 -1.21
CA LEU A 48 -0.17 -0.61 -1.13
C LEU A 48 -0.40 -1.22 0.26
N ARG A 49 0.63 -1.84 0.84
CA ARG A 49 0.54 -2.45 2.18
C ARG A 49 0.47 -1.41 3.30
N ALA A 50 1.18 -0.28 3.16
CA ALA A 50 1.16 0.81 4.12
C ALA A 50 -0.23 1.47 4.17
N MET A 51 -0.88 1.68 3.01
CA MET A 51 -2.27 2.13 2.95
C MET A 51 -3.22 1.16 3.66
N GLY A 52 -3.00 -0.16 3.53
CA GLY A 52 -3.78 -1.15 4.28
C GLY A 52 -3.58 -1.06 5.80
N VAL A 53 -2.34 -0.84 6.26
CA VAL A 53 -2.07 -0.59 7.69
C VAL A 53 -2.77 0.69 8.18
N GLY A 54 -2.83 1.73 7.34
CA GLY A 54 -3.54 2.98 7.63
C GLY A 54 -5.06 2.91 7.51
N GLY A 55 -5.63 1.79 7.04
CA GLY A 55 -7.08 1.63 6.89
C GLY A 55 -7.66 2.19 5.58
N TRP A 56 -6.83 2.49 4.58
CA TRP A 56 -7.24 3.10 3.30
C TRP A 56 -6.86 2.23 2.09
N ALA A 57 -6.83 0.90 2.27
CA ALA A 57 -6.49 -0.01 1.16
C ALA A 57 -7.47 0.18 -0.02
N PRO A 58 -6.96 0.31 -1.26
CA PRO A 58 -7.85 0.33 -2.42
C PRO A 58 -8.44 -1.06 -2.67
N ALA A 59 -9.64 -1.11 -3.25
CA ALA A 59 -10.23 -2.36 -3.74
C ALA A 59 -9.51 -2.80 -5.02
N LEU A 60 -8.70 -3.85 -4.96
CA LEU A 60 -7.89 -4.32 -6.10
C LEU A 60 -8.42 -5.61 -6.75
N THR A 61 -9.25 -6.37 -6.04
CA THR A 61 -9.73 -7.71 -6.48
C THR A 61 -11.22 -7.74 -6.78
N GLU A 62 -11.94 -6.67 -6.46
CA GLU A 62 -13.37 -6.52 -6.69
C GLU A 62 -13.67 -5.08 -7.10
N CYS A 63 -14.82 -4.87 -7.74
CA CYS A 63 -15.28 -3.55 -8.11
C CYS A 63 -15.53 -2.72 -6.84
N ALA A 64 -14.85 -1.57 -6.72
CA ALA A 64 -14.96 -0.67 -5.59
C ALA A 64 -16.38 -0.07 -5.40
N ARG A 65 -17.25 -0.20 -6.40
CA ARG A 65 -18.63 0.32 -6.37
C ARG A 65 -19.70 -0.73 -6.06
N CYS A 66 -19.56 -1.95 -6.58
CA CYS A 66 -20.60 -2.98 -6.51
C CYS A 66 -20.11 -4.36 -6.06
N ALA A 67 -18.83 -4.49 -5.69
CA ALA A 67 -18.19 -5.73 -5.27
C ALA A 67 -18.24 -6.87 -6.33
N ALA A 68 -18.50 -6.57 -7.60
CA ALA A 68 -18.37 -7.54 -8.68
C ALA A 68 -16.94 -8.15 -8.67
N PRO A 69 -16.79 -9.49 -8.67
CA PRO A 69 -15.48 -10.13 -8.65
C PRO A 69 -14.62 -9.72 -9.86
N GLY A 70 -13.33 -9.49 -9.63
CA GLY A 70 -12.36 -9.14 -10.67
C GLY A 70 -11.74 -10.35 -11.38
N PRO A 71 -10.64 -10.15 -12.13
CA PRO A 71 -9.89 -8.89 -12.22
C PRO A 71 -10.55 -7.86 -13.15
N HIS A 72 -10.64 -6.61 -12.67
CA HIS A 72 -11.04 -5.46 -13.47
C HIS A 72 -9.80 -4.73 -13.98
N ARG A 73 -9.85 -4.22 -15.22
CA ARG A 73 -8.72 -3.50 -15.84
C ARG A 73 -8.76 -1.99 -15.63
N ALA A 74 -9.92 -1.43 -15.27
CA ALA A 74 -10.07 -0.02 -14.98
C ALA A 74 -9.83 0.27 -13.50
N PHE A 75 -9.16 1.39 -13.20
CA PHE A 75 -8.92 1.88 -11.84
C PHE A 75 -9.43 3.32 -11.73
N HIS A 76 -10.26 3.59 -10.73
CA HIS A 76 -10.85 4.90 -10.49
C HIS A 76 -10.57 5.34 -9.06
N VAL A 77 -9.63 6.27 -8.90
CA VAL A 77 -9.14 6.76 -7.59
C VAL A 77 -10.28 7.21 -6.68
N ALA A 78 -11.19 8.05 -7.19
CA ALA A 78 -12.31 8.57 -6.41
C ALA A 78 -13.35 7.51 -6.03
N ALA A 79 -13.36 6.35 -6.72
CA ALA A 79 -14.25 5.25 -6.38
C ALA A 79 -13.60 4.30 -5.37
N GLY A 80 -12.31 4.47 -5.06
CA GLY A 80 -11.58 3.67 -4.09
C GLY A 80 -10.89 2.44 -4.66
N GLY A 81 -10.80 2.27 -5.98
CA GLY A 81 -10.07 1.13 -6.54
C GLY A 81 -10.45 0.72 -7.96
N SER A 82 -10.33 -0.57 -8.23
CA SER A 82 -10.72 -1.19 -9.49
C SER A 82 -12.23 -1.07 -9.70
N VAL A 83 -12.68 -0.85 -10.93
CA VAL A 83 -14.11 -0.72 -11.26
C VAL A 83 -14.47 -1.59 -12.45
N CYS A 84 -15.63 -2.25 -12.40
CA CYS A 84 -16.18 -2.94 -13.56
C CYS A 84 -16.56 -1.92 -14.63
N VAL A 85 -16.31 -2.28 -15.89
CA VAL A 85 -16.73 -1.51 -17.08
C VAL A 85 -18.07 -1.98 -17.59
#